data_AF-A0A7S3IGW1-F1
#
_entry.id   AF-A0A7S3IGW1-F1
#
_cell.length_a   1.000
_cell.length_b   1.000
_cell.length_c   1.000
_cell.angle_alpha   90.00
_cell.angle_beta   90.00
_cell.angle_gamma   90.00
#
_symmetry.space_group_name_H-M   'P 1'
#
loop_
_entity.id
_entity.type
_entity.pdbx_description
1 polymer ?
#
loop_
_entity_poly.entity_id
_entity_poly.type
_entity_poly.pdbx_seq_one_letter_code
_entity_poly.pdbx_strand_id
1 'polypeptide(L)'
;MKELNEGYVPEEMRKKYNKPVGIALEDKRQEKFRPPTPPKYVAYSGAGHSLGGATGVGGEVNKESADGKPVVDASQPSTTLQIRFHNGERVSLTVNMTHTVGDIHNYVMVAAPVEGEYQLVTGFPPKPLSDPSKTVQEAGLKNAALTQKIM
;
A
#
# COMPACT_ATOMS: atom_id res chain seq x y z
N MET A 1 26.38 -53.53 3.75
CA MET A 1 26.33 -53.00 2.37
C MET A 1 26.12 -54.06 1.29
N LYS A 2 26.39 -55.35 1.52
CA LYS A 2 26.08 -56.41 0.53
C LYS A 2 24.57 -56.60 0.34
N GLU A 3 23.81 -56.64 1.44
CA GLU A 3 22.36 -56.83 1.44
C GLU A 3 21.59 -55.72 0.70
N LEU A 4 22.07 -54.47 0.74
CA LEU A 4 21.46 -53.34 0.02
C LEU A 4 21.70 -53.45 -1.50
N ASN A 5 22.83 -54.01 -1.93
CA ASN A 5 23.10 -54.31 -3.35
C ASN A 5 22.25 -55.49 -3.86
N GLU A 6 21.84 -56.39 -2.96
CA GLU A 6 21.03 -57.57 -3.27
C GLU A 6 19.51 -57.27 -3.25
N GLY A 7 19.11 -56.00 -3.09
CA GLY A 7 17.72 -55.56 -3.08
C GLY A 7 16.98 -55.83 -1.76
N TYR A 8 17.71 -56.14 -0.68
CA TYR A 8 17.12 -56.36 0.63
C TYR A 8 16.80 -55.03 1.33
N VAL A 9 15.63 -54.97 1.97
CA VAL A 9 15.11 -53.78 2.66
C VAL A 9 15.78 -53.62 4.03
N PRO A 10 16.49 -52.50 4.31
CA PRO A 10 17.09 -52.25 5.62
C PRO A 10 16.05 -52.24 6.75
N GLU A 11 16.44 -52.75 7.92
CA GLU A 11 15.54 -52.91 9.07
C GLU A 11 14.93 -51.59 9.56
N GLU A 12 15.67 -50.48 9.47
CA GLU A 12 15.19 -49.14 9.83
C GLU A 12 14.01 -48.69 8.95
N MET A 13 14.06 -49.01 7.66
CA MET A 13 12.97 -48.70 6.72
C MET A 13 11.78 -49.63 6.91
N ARG A 14 12.03 -50.92 7.24
CA ARG A 14 10.96 -51.90 7.53
C ARG A 14 10.19 -51.59 8.82
N LYS A 15 10.87 -51.07 9.84
CA LYS A 15 10.21 -50.61 11.09
C LYS A 15 9.41 -49.32 10.88
N LYS A 16 9.92 -48.41 10.06
CA LYS A 16 9.29 -47.10 9.82
C LYS A 16 8.09 -47.19 8.87
N TYR A 17 8.15 -48.07 7.88
CA TYR A 17 7.08 -48.26 6.89
C TYR A 17 6.57 -49.70 6.96
N ASN A 18 5.37 -49.90 7.51
CA ASN A 18 4.72 -51.21 7.68
C ASN A 18 4.11 -51.77 6.37
N LYS A 19 4.73 -51.45 5.22
CA LYS A 19 4.29 -51.83 3.87
C LYS A 19 5.52 -52.33 3.09
N PRO A 20 5.35 -53.24 2.10
CA PRO A 20 6.47 -53.67 1.27
C PRO A 20 7.02 -52.46 0.48
N VAL A 21 8.27 -52.07 0.75
CA VAL A 21 8.98 -50.98 0.07
C VAL A 21 9.98 -51.60 -0.90
N GLY A 22 9.81 -51.35 -2.20
CA GLY A 22 10.83 -51.68 -3.20
C GLY A 22 11.97 -50.67 -3.14
N ILE A 23 13.20 -51.14 -3.05
CA ILE A 23 14.39 -50.28 -3.01
C ILE A 23 15.17 -50.47 -4.30
N ALA A 24 15.42 -49.38 -5.02
CA ALA A 24 16.39 -49.31 -6.09
C ALA A 24 17.62 -48.57 -5.57
N LEU A 25 18.77 -49.24 -5.57
CA LEU A 25 20.04 -48.62 -5.24
C LEU A 25 20.60 -47.92 -6.49
N GLU A 26 20.68 -46.59 -6.45
CA GLU A 26 21.39 -45.83 -7.46
C GLU A 26 22.82 -45.56 -6.99
N ASP A 27 23.78 -46.31 -7.54
CA ASP A 27 25.20 -46.16 -7.20
C ASP A 27 25.80 -44.95 -7.94
N LYS A 28 25.88 -43.82 -7.23
CA LYS A 28 26.47 -42.56 -7.72
C LYS A 28 27.96 -42.42 -7.38
N ARG A 29 28.65 -43.48 -6.94
CA ARG A 29 30.06 -43.39 -6.48
C ARG A 29 31.05 -42.98 -7.56
N GLN A 30 30.70 -43.15 -8.84
CA GLN A 30 31.53 -42.72 -9.97
C GLN A 30 31.23 -41.29 -10.42
N GLU A 31 30.17 -40.65 -9.91
CA GLU A 31 29.86 -39.27 -10.24
C GLU A 31 30.72 -38.31 -9.40
N LYS A 32 31.51 -37.46 -10.06
CA LYS A 32 32.18 -36.35 -9.39
C LYS A 32 31.12 -35.42 -8.81
N PHE A 33 31.10 -35.27 -7.48
CA PHE A 33 30.18 -34.36 -6.79
C PHE A 33 30.26 -32.95 -7.39
N ARG A 34 29.16 -32.49 -7.98
CA ARG A 34 29.01 -31.11 -8.44
C ARG A 34 28.19 -30.37 -7.39
N PRO A 35 28.79 -29.44 -6.63
CA PRO A 35 28.00 -28.62 -5.71
C PRO A 35 26.95 -27.86 -6.53
N PRO A 36 25.73 -27.69 -6.01
CA PRO A 36 24.74 -26.83 -6.66
C PRO A 36 25.35 -25.44 -6.82
N THR A 37 25.07 -24.79 -7.95
CA THR A 37 25.55 -23.42 -8.20
C THR A 37 25.10 -22.52 -7.05
N PRO A 38 26.02 -21.77 -6.41
CA PRO A 38 25.65 -20.89 -5.32
C PRO A 38 24.59 -19.89 -5.82
N PRO A 39 23.60 -19.55 -4.99
CA PRO A 39 22.60 -18.55 -5.36
C PRO A 39 23.32 -17.24 -5.74
N LYS A 40 22.80 -16.56 -6.76
CA LYS A 40 23.34 -15.28 -7.22
C LYS A 40 23.37 -14.31 -6.03
N TYR A 41 24.49 -13.63 -5.85
CA TYR A 41 24.64 -12.61 -4.80
C TYR A 41 23.59 -11.51 -4.99
N VAL A 42 22.79 -11.26 -3.95
CA VAL A 42 21.78 -10.19 -3.93
C VAL A 42 22.23 -9.16 -2.88
N ALA A 43 22.74 -8.02 -3.34
CA ALA A 43 23.06 -6.91 -2.45
C ALA A 43 21.78 -6.23 -1.99
N TYR A 44 21.64 -5.98 -0.68
CA TYR A 44 20.50 -5.30 -0.05
C TYR A 44 19.15 -5.89 -0.47
N SER A 45 18.80 -7.03 0.13
CA SER A 45 17.45 -7.59 0.06
C SER A 45 16.60 -7.07 1.24
N GLY A 46 15.33 -6.81 0.98
CA GLY A 46 14.39 -6.29 1.98
C GLY A 46 13.55 -5.13 1.44
N ALA A 47 12.33 -4.99 1.94
CA ALA A 47 11.48 -3.85 1.63
C ALA A 47 11.86 -2.66 2.52
N GLY A 48 12.22 -1.53 1.90
CA GLY A 48 12.47 -0.28 2.63
C GLY A 48 11.19 0.23 3.29
N HIS A 49 11.23 0.41 4.62
CA HIS A 49 10.15 1.05 5.38
C HIS A 49 10.60 2.45 5.82
N SER A 50 9.80 3.47 5.51
CA SER A 50 10.04 4.83 5.98
C SER A 50 9.58 4.98 7.44
N LEU A 51 10.47 5.47 8.31
CA LEU A 51 10.16 5.76 9.72
C LEU A 51 9.64 7.19 9.94
N GLY A 52 9.48 7.98 8.87
CA GLY A 52 9.09 9.39 8.92
C GLY A 52 7.68 9.62 8.39
N GLY A 53 6.67 9.44 9.25
CA GLY A 53 5.28 9.81 8.97
C GLY A 53 4.32 9.00 9.83
N ALA A 54 3.52 9.68 10.63
CA ALA A 54 2.45 9.06 11.41
C ALA A 54 1.60 8.20 10.46
N THR A 55 1.68 6.89 10.64
CA THR A 55 0.86 5.88 9.96
C THR A 55 -0.44 5.78 10.75
N GLY A 56 -1.27 6.81 10.64
CA GLY A 56 -2.67 6.64 10.98
C GLY A 56 -3.26 5.66 9.99
N VAL A 57 -3.85 4.63 10.54
CA VAL A 57 -4.57 3.58 9.83
C VAL A 57 -5.84 4.22 9.28
N GLY A 58 -5.75 4.91 8.14
CA GLY A 58 -6.94 5.36 7.44
C GLY A 58 -7.36 4.32 6.41
N GLY A 59 -8.67 4.22 6.18
CA GLY A 59 -9.27 3.17 5.37
C GLY A 59 -8.89 3.25 3.88
N GLU A 60 -9.44 2.32 3.10
CA GLU A 60 -9.34 2.37 1.64
C GLU A 60 -9.85 3.71 1.10
N VAL A 61 -9.04 4.35 0.25
CA VAL A 61 -9.40 5.62 -0.36
C VAL A 61 -10.19 5.36 -1.63
N ASN A 62 -11.44 5.78 -1.62
CA ASN A 62 -12.42 5.53 -2.66
C ASN A 62 -12.63 6.80 -3.51
N LYS A 63 -11.72 7.03 -4.47
CA LYS A 63 -11.70 8.25 -5.31
C LYS A 63 -12.87 8.36 -6.30
N GLU A 64 -13.50 7.23 -6.60
CA GLU A 64 -14.56 7.15 -7.61
C GLU A 64 -15.95 7.41 -7.05
N SER A 65 -16.12 7.34 -5.72
CA SER A 65 -17.39 7.63 -5.07
C SER A 65 -17.84 9.05 -5.43
N ALA A 66 -19.02 9.15 -6.06
CA ALA A 66 -19.62 10.41 -6.49
C ALA A 66 -20.32 11.13 -5.32
N ASP A 67 -20.54 10.42 -4.23
CA ASP A 67 -21.13 10.93 -3.00
C ASP A 67 -20.22 12.00 -2.39
N GLY A 68 -20.74 13.22 -2.25
CA GLY A 68 -20.02 14.35 -1.64
C GLY A 68 -19.13 15.16 -2.59
N LYS A 69 -19.10 14.88 -3.89
CA LYS A 69 -18.43 15.78 -4.86
C LYS A 69 -19.24 17.09 -4.98
N PRO A 70 -18.62 18.27 -4.75
CA PRO A 70 -19.31 19.54 -4.95
C PRO A 70 -19.71 19.70 -6.41
N VAL A 71 -20.96 20.10 -6.65
CA VAL A 71 -21.50 20.29 -7.99
C VAL A 71 -20.76 21.45 -8.67
N VAL A 72 -20.14 21.18 -9.82
CA VAL A 72 -19.39 22.18 -10.58
C VAL A 72 -20.32 22.80 -11.62
N ASP A 73 -20.58 24.09 -11.49
CA ASP A 73 -21.27 24.88 -12.51
C ASP A 73 -20.24 25.48 -13.47
N ALA A 74 -20.31 25.10 -14.75
CA ALA A 74 -19.41 25.56 -15.81
C ALA A 74 -19.56 27.06 -16.14
N SER A 75 -20.63 27.71 -15.68
CA SER A 75 -20.88 29.14 -15.89
C SER A 75 -20.16 30.04 -14.88
N GLN A 76 -19.58 29.45 -13.82
CA GLN A 76 -18.85 30.16 -12.77
C GLN A 76 -17.34 29.85 -12.86
N PRO A 77 -16.47 30.70 -12.29
CA PRO A 77 -15.05 30.42 -12.25
C PRO A 77 -14.78 29.15 -11.42
N SER A 78 -14.30 28.10 -12.10
CA SER A 78 -13.84 26.84 -11.49
C SER A 78 -12.34 26.84 -11.22
N THR A 79 -11.91 26.09 -10.22
CA THR A 79 -10.50 25.83 -9.90
C THR A 79 -10.27 24.34 -9.64
N THR A 80 -9.06 23.86 -9.88
CA THR A 80 -8.70 22.45 -9.66
C THR A 80 -7.85 22.33 -8.42
N LEU A 81 -8.35 21.63 -7.41
CA LEU A 81 -7.63 21.35 -6.17
C LEU A 81 -6.94 19.99 -6.28
N GLN A 82 -5.69 19.91 -5.82
CA GLN A 82 -5.01 18.62 -5.64
C GLN A 82 -5.08 18.24 -4.17
N ILE A 83 -5.77 17.16 -3.86
CA ILE A 83 -5.88 16.64 -2.49
C ILE A 83 -4.98 15.42 -2.38
N ARG A 84 -4.08 15.45 -1.40
CA ARG A 84 -3.23 14.32 -1.01
C ARG A 84 -3.77 13.73 0.28
N PHE A 85 -4.19 12.48 0.23
CA PHE A 85 -4.73 11.77 1.38
C PHE A 85 -3.63 11.23 2.30
N HIS A 86 -4.02 10.78 3.49
CA HIS A 86 -3.10 10.20 4.48
C HIS A 86 -2.35 8.96 3.96
N ASN A 87 -2.95 8.19 3.04
CA ASN A 87 -2.34 7.00 2.42
C ASN A 87 -1.29 7.36 1.34
N GLY A 88 -1.09 8.64 1.05
CA GLY A 88 -0.16 9.14 0.06
C GLY A 88 -0.75 9.27 -1.35
N GLU A 89 -1.98 8.78 -1.57
CA GLU A 89 -2.67 8.94 -2.84
C GLU A 89 -3.10 10.37 -3.08
N ARG A 90 -3.26 10.71 -4.37
CA ARG A 90 -3.63 12.04 -4.82
C ARG A 90 -4.92 11.96 -5.62
N VAL A 91 -5.79 12.95 -5.45
CA VAL A 91 -6.97 13.16 -6.27
C VAL A 91 -7.06 14.62 -6.71
N SER A 92 -7.46 14.83 -7.96
CA SER A 92 -7.78 16.14 -8.49
C SER A 92 -9.28 16.38 -8.36
N LEU A 93 -9.66 17.38 -7.59
CA LEU A 93 -11.06 17.79 -7.41
C LEU A 93 -11.27 19.15 -8.07
N THR A 94 -12.13 19.21 -9.08
CA THR A 94 -12.55 20.48 -9.68
C THR A 94 -13.71 21.04 -8.87
N VAL A 95 -13.61 22.30 -8.44
CA VAL A 95 -14.61 22.99 -7.61
C VAL A 95 -14.78 24.43 -8.07
N ASN A 96 -15.95 25.04 -7.87
CA ASN A 96 -16.16 26.47 -8.07
C ASN A 96 -15.57 27.32 -6.95
N MET A 97 -15.23 28.58 -7.27
CA MET A 97 -14.69 29.53 -6.29
C MET A 97 -15.66 29.90 -5.16
N THR A 98 -16.96 29.67 -5.38
CA THR A 98 -18.07 29.91 -4.45
C THR A 98 -18.25 28.79 -3.41
N HIS A 99 -17.64 27.61 -3.62
CA HIS A 99 -17.75 26.49 -2.69
C HIS A 99 -16.99 26.75 -1.40
N THR A 100 -17.43 26.08 -0.34
CA THR A 100 -16.85 26.22 0.99
C THR A 100 -15.78 25.16 1.26
N VAL A 101 -14.92 25.45 2.23
CA VAL A 101 -13.97 24.45 2.75
C VAL A 101 -14.69 23.26 3.39
N GLY A 102 -15.90 23.46 3.92
CA GLY A 102 -16.77 22.40 4.43
C GLY A 102 -17.11 21.34 3.36
N ASP A 103 -17.41 21.75 2.13
CA ASP A 103 -17.69 20.83 1.02
C ASP A 103 -16.49 19.95 0.68
N ILE A 104 -15.29 20.54 0.73
CA ILE A 104 -14.03 19.81 0.54
C ILE A 104 -13.81 18.82 1.68
N HIS A 105 -14.09 19.21 2.93
CA HIS A 105 -14.00 18.31 4.08
C HIS A 105 -14.94 17.11 3.93
N ASN A 106 -16.19 17.34 3.52
CA ASN A 106 -17.14 16.27 3.26
C ASN A 106 -16.64 15.32 2.17
N TYR A 107 -16.14 15.87 1.05
CA TYR A 107 -15.53 15.05 0.00
C TYR A 107 -14.35 14.22 0.51
N VAL A 108 -13.46 14.82 1.31
CA VAL A 108 -12.31 14.12 1.89
C VAL A 108 -12.75 13.02 2.86
N MET A 109 -13.78 13.26 3.66
CA MET A 109 -14.31 12.28 4.62
C MET A 109 -14.97 11.08 3.92
N VAL A 110 -15.65 11.31 2.79
CA VAL A 110 -16.23 10.23 1.97
C VAL A 110 -15.16 9.49 1.18
N ALA A 111 -14.23 10.22 0.56
CA ALA A 111 -13.18 9.64 -0.26
C ALA A 111 -12.13 8.90 0.56
N ALA A 112 -11.82 9.35 1.77
CA ALA A 112 -10.81 8.76 2.65
C ALA A 112 -11.31 8.81 4.10
N PRO A 113 -12.14 7.84 4.52
CA PRO A 113 -12.59 7.77 5.91
C PRO A 113 -11.39 7.54 6.84
N VAL A 114 -11.22 8.45 7.79
CA VAL A 114 -10.17 8.40 8.81
C VAL A 114 -10.84 8.10 10.15
N GLU A 115 -10.36 7.08 10.86
CA GLU A 115 -10.77 6.76 12.24
C GLU A 115 -10.07 7.67 13.27
N GLY A 116 -10.12 8.99 13.08
CA GLY A 116 -9.44 9.96 13.95
C GLY A 116 -9.53 11.42 13.49
N GLU A 117 -8.91 12.32 14.25
CA GLU A 117 -8.80 13.74 13.87
C GLU A 117 -7.80 13.91 12.71
N TYR A 118 -8.23 14.62 11.67
CA TYR A 118 -7.37 15.01 10.56
C TYR A 118 -7.43 16.51 10.35
N GLN A 119 -6.33 17.08 9.87
CA GLN A 119 -6.22 18.47 9.47
C GLN A 119 -5.83 18.56 8.00
N LEU A 120 -6.53 19.40 7.24
CA LEU A 120 -6.12 19.78 5.90
C LEU A 120 -5.09 20.90 6.02
N VAL A 121 -3.91 20.72 5.42
CA VAL A 121 -2.89 21.77 5.31
C VAL A 121 -2.73 22.16 3.85
N THR A 122 -2.55 23.46 3.59
CA THR A 122 -2.40 24.02 2.24
C THR A 122 -1.15 24.91 2.15
N GLY A 123 -0.62 25.02 0.94
CA GLY A 123 0.39 26.02 0.58
C GLY A 123 1.79 25.80 1.18
N PHE A 124 2.67 26.76 0.90
CA PHE A 124 3.99 26.89 1.50
C PHE A 124 4.16 28.35 1.95
N PRO A 125 4.29 28.64 3.26
CA PRO A 125 4.37 27.71 4.40
C PRO A 125 3.08 26.91 4.64
N PRO A 126 3.15 25.71 5.25
CA PRO A 126 1.98 24.87 5.49
C PRO A 126 1.01 25.57 6.43
N LYS A 127 -0.12 26.03 5.88
CA LYS A 127 -1.18 26.69 6.61
C LYS A 127 -2.31 25.70 6.90
N PRO A 128 -2.68 25.49 8.18
CA PRO A 128 -3.83 24.66 8.51
C PRO A 128 -5.14 25.32 8.05
N LEU A 129 -5.99 24.52 7.43
CA LEU A 129 -7.29 24.91 6.92
C LEU A 129 -8.36 24.45 7.93
N SER A 130 -8.49 25.18 9.04
CA SER A 130 -9.43 24.85 10.13
C SER A 130 -10.79 25.54 10.01
N ASP A 131 -10.95 26.50 9.11
CA ASP A 131 -12.20 27.28 8.96
C ASP A 131 -13.10 26.67 7.86
N PRO A 132 -14.12 25.87 8.18
CA PRO A 132 -15.00 25.25 7.17
C PRO A 132 -15.90 26.27 6.46
N SER A 133 -16.17 27.42 7.08
CA SER A 133 -17.07 28.46 6.55
C SER A 133 -16.44 29.35 5.48
N LYS A 134 -15.11 29.29 5.29
CA LYS A 134 -14.42 30.10 4.27
C LYS A 134 -14.67 29.53 2.89
N THR A 135 -14.80 30.41 1.91
CA THR A 135 -14.86 30.00 0.50
C THR A 135 -13.48 29.63 -0.03
N VAL A 136 -13.45 28.85 -1.11
CA VAL A 136 -12.21 28.52 -1.86
C VAL A 136 -11.46 29.78 -2.27
N GLN A 137 -12.19 30.86 -2.61
CA GLN A 137 -11.62 32.16 -2.96
C GLN A 137 -10.96 32.86 -1.77
N GLU A 138 -11.64 32.96 -0.62
CA GLU A 138 -11.12 33.61 0.59
C GLU A 138 -9.96 32.83 1.22
N ALA A 139 -10.00 31.51 1.10
CA ALA A 139 -8.94 30.62 1.54
C ALA A 139 -7.71 30.64 0.60
N GLY A 140 -7.81 31.31 -0.56
CA GLY A 140 -6.73 31.41 -1.53
C GLY A 140 -6.37 30.08 -2.19
N LEU A 141 -7.35 29.18 -2.33
CA LEU A 141 -7.14 27.81 -2.77
C LEU A 141 -7.10 27.65 -4.31
N LYS A 142 -6.77 28.72 -5.05
CA LYS A 142 -6.72 28.67 -6.52
C LYS A 142 -5.58 27.76 -6.97
N ASN A 143 -5.92 26.62 -7.59
CA ASN A 143 -4.98 25.58 -8.01
C ASN A 143 -4.06 25.09 -6.88
N ALA A 144 -4.56 25.08 -5.65
CA ALA A 144 -3.79 24.73 -4.47
C ALA A 144 -3.68 23.21 -4.27
N ALA A 145 -2.59 22.81 -3.62
CA ALA A 145 -2.39 21.47 -3.12
C ALA A 145 -2.74 21.40 -1.63
N LEU A 146 -3.69 20.55 -1.29
CA LEU A 146 -4.14 20.22 0.05
C LEU A 146 -3.51 18.89 0.45
N THR A 147 -2.97 18.81 1.65
CA THR A 147 -2.50 17.55 2.24
C THR A 147 -3.31 17.26 3.48
N GLN A 148 -3.90 16.07 3.53
CA GLN A 148 -4.56 15.53 4.70
C GLN A 148 -3.48 15.00 5.64
N LYS A 149 -3.38 15.62 6.80
CA LYS A 149 -2.51 15.21 7.89
C LYS A 149 -3.37 14.71 9.04
N ILE A 150 -3.31 13.41 9.24
CA ILE A 150 -3.79 12.72 10.45
C ILE A 150 -2.92 13.11 11.65
N MET A 151 -3.55 13.36 12.80
CA MET A 151 -2.86 13.65 14.07
C MET A 151 -2.61 12.39 14.89
#